data_AF-A0A954XVY8-F1
#
_entry.id   AF-A0A954XVY8-F1
#
_cell.length_a   1.000
_cell.length_b   1.000
_cell.length_c   1.000
_cell.angle_alpha   90.00
_cell.angle_beta   90.00
_cell.angle_gamma   90.00
#
_symmetry.space_group_name_H-M   'P 1'
#
loop_
_entity.id
_entity.type
_entity.pdbx_description
1 polymer ?
#
loop_
_entity_poly.entity_id
_entity_poly.type
_entity_poly.pdbx_seq_one_letter_code
_entity_poly.pdbx_strand_id
1 'polypeptide(L)'
;MRSFLTLRIVPLHSLLLSVVGAVCCVLSASAAPPAPATFEAGGVTWYGDYYAAYRAASEEHRLLLVYLAPSDGSSTAQSIDAAIAARPALQQQLAKFVLCRLPLDATIDVEGQAKRLASFGAFRQLNGGAGFVLIDLAHRNASYYGHAVTALPLASGKYYRWSIDALATALDLPAGTLTQRTMIWAVRMHPERPQSTGGTFNPSLAGGAAQQASYQAQVQQCGHQNFETRFHQLSAAVGSGVTEVCAESWPNQNLIDSCLDCVASWRHSSGHWNGVSRPHRAFAYDIRQGRNGIWYGTGLFAD
;
A
#
# COMPACT_ATOMS: atom_id res chain seq x y z
N MET A 1 21.89 12.50 57.14
CA MET A 1 21.16 12.36 58.42
C MET A 1 20.03 11.38 58.17
N ARG A 2 20.20 10.07 58.47
CA ARG A 2 19.80 9.38 59.72
C ARG A 2 18.34 9.73 60.09
N SER A 3 17.37 8.85 59.81
CA SER A 3 16.87 7.75 60.67
C SER A 3 15.44 8.14 61.11
N PHE A 4 14.39 7.32 61.13
CA PHE A 4 14.22 6.06 61.88
C PHE A 4 13.05 5.21 61.37
N LEU A 5 13.27 3.89 61.39
CA LEU A 5 12.25 2.85 61.49
C LEU A 5 11.46 2.95 62.81
N THR A 6 10.21 2.49 62.80
CA THR A 6 9.64 1.81 63.98
C THR A 6 8.90 0.54 63.56
N LEU A 7 9.52 -0.58 63.90
CA LEU A 7 9.00 -1.95 63.82
C LEU A 7 8.08 -2.19 65.04
N ARG A 8 6.92 -2.84 64.86
CA ARG A 8 6.19 -3.50 65.96
C ARG A 8 6.06 -4.98 65.66
N ILE A 9 6.56 -5.78 66.59
CA ILE A 9 6.45 -7.24 66.72
C ILE A 9 5.20 -7.55 67.55
N VAL A 10 4.55 -8.70 67.34
CA VAL A 10 4.11 -9.70 68.36
C VAL A 10 3.38 -10.87 67.65
N PRO A 11 3.46 -12.12 68.16
CA PRO A 11 3.62 -13.32 67.33
C PRO A 11 2.51 -14.39 67.45
N LEU A 12 2.74 -15.48 66.68
CA LEU A 12 2.31 -16.88 66.81
C LEU A 12 0.79 -17.18 66.86
N HIS A 13 0.33 -18.09 65.99
CA HIS A 13 -0.28 -19.40 66.36
C HIS A 13 -0.43 -20.28 65.10
N SER A 14 -0.19 -21.57 65.30
CA SER A 14 -0.19 -22.68 64.33
C SER A 14 -1.54 -22.94 63.66
N LEU A 15 -1.54 -23.46 62.43
CA LEU A 15 -2.48 -24.50 62.00
C LEU A 15 -1.98 -25.23 60.73
N LEU A 16 -1.86 -26.56 60.81
CA LEU A 16 -1.82 -27.46 59.65
C LEU A 16 -3.15 -27.39 58.88
N LEU A 17 -3.13 -27.50 57.55
CA LEU A 17 -4.18 -28.22 56.80
C LEU A 17 -3.71 -28.62 55.39
N SER A 18 -3.86 -29.91 55.08
CA SER A 18 -3.60 -30.56 53.79
C SER A 18 -4.54 -30.08 52.68
N VAL A 19 -4.05 -29.92 51.44
CA VAL A 19 -4.90 -29.79 50.25
C VAL A 19 -4.34 -30.60 49.06
N VAL A 20 -5.04 -31.71 48.80
CA VAL A 20 -5.51 -32.26 47.50
C VAL A 20 -4.59 -32.10 46.28
N GLY A 21 -4.11 -33.24 45.77
CA GLY A 21 -3.48 -33.37 44.46
C GLY A 21 -4.47 -33.13 43.32
N ALA A 22 -4.25 -32.05 42.56
CA ALA A 22 -4.94 -31.80 41.30
C ALA A 22 -4.19 -32.52 40.16
N VAL A 23 -4.87 -33.49 39.54
CA VAL A 23 -4.45 -34.10 38.28
C VAL A 23 -4.56 -33.04 37.19
N CYS A 24 -3.43 -32.50 36.74
CA CYS A 24 -3.36 -31.64 35.57
C CYS A 24 -3.55 -32.47 34.30
N CYS A 25 -4.78 -32.49 33.76
CA CYS A 25 -4.99 -32.81 32.35
C CYS A 25 -4.44 -31.65 31.51
N VAL A 26 -3.19 -31.76 31.07
CA VAL A 26 -2.62 -30.88 30.06
C VAL A 26 -3.25 -31.26 28.72
N LEU A 27 -4.30 -30.55 28.34
CA LEU A 27 -4.80 -30.56 26.96
C LEU A 27 -3.70 -29.97 26.09
N SER A 28 -2.94 -30.84 25.43
CA SER A 28 -2.01 -30.44 24.38
C SER A 28 -2.84 -29.94 23.20
N ALA A 29 -2.94 -28.62 23.07
CA ALA A 29 -3.40 -28.00 21.84
C ALA A 29 -2.41 -28.40 20.73
N SER A 30 -2.88 -29.24 19.80
CA SER A 30 -2.11 -29.58 18.61
C SER A 30 -1.94 -28.30 17.78
N ALA A 31 -0.79 -27.65 17.93
CA ALA A 31 -0.40 -26.56 17.05
C ALA A 31 -0.37 -27.10 15.61
N ALA A 32 -1.04 -26.40 14.69
CA ALA A 32 -0.92 -26.71 13.27
C ALA A 32 0.58 -26.71 12.88
N PRO A 33 1.02 -27.63 12.01
CA PRO A 33 2.41 -27.67 11.57
C PRO A 33 2.82 -26.29 11.02
N PRO A 34 4.05 -25.81 11.32
CA PRO A 34 4.52 -24.54 10.81
C PRO A 34 4.47 -24.55 9.29
N ALA A 35 3.92 -23.48 8.69
CA ALA A 35 3.87 -23.33 7.25
C ALA A 35 5.30 -23.47 6.66
N PRO A 36 5.47 -24.10 5.47
CA PRO A 36 6.77 -24.17 4.84
C PRO A 36 7.34 -22.75 4.65
N ALA A 37 8.64 -22.58 4.93
CA ALA A 37 9.30 -21.26 4.90
C ALA A 37 9.10 -20.57 3.54
N THR A 38 9.16 -21.36 2.46
CA THR A 38 8.85 -20.94 1.09
C THR A 38 8.17 -22.06 0.30
N PHE A 39 7.45 -21.71 -0.78
CA PHE A 39 6.84 -22.65 -1.72
C PHE A 39 6.80 -22.07 -3.15
N GLU A 40 6.74 -22.94 -4.15
CA GLU A 40 6.65 -22.55 -5.56
C GLU A 40 5.19 -22.44 -6.02
N ALA A 41 4.82 -21.33 -6.64
CA ALA A 41 3.51 -21.15 -7.27
C ALA A 41 3.59 -20.15 -8.43
N GLY A 42 2.98 -20.49 -9.56
CA GLY A 42 3.05 -19.65 -10.77
C GLY A 42 4.44 -19.55 -11.40
N GLY A 43 5.38 -20.44 -11.03
CA GLY A 43 6.78 -20.39 -11.47
C GLY A 43 7.63 -19.35 -10.74
N VAL A 44 7.21 -18.90 -9.55
CA VAL A 44 8.00 -18.03 -8.66
C VAL A 44 7.93 -18.53 -7.21
N THR A 45 8.97 -18.21 -6.43
CA THR A 45 9.08 -18.57 -5.02
C THR A 45 8.34 -17.59 -4.12
N TRP A 46 7.44 -18.11 -3.27
CA TRP A 46 6.68 -17.36 -2.28
C TRP A 46 7.10 -17.75 -0.86
N TYR A 47 7.21 -16.77 0.03
CA TYR A 47 7.26 -17.01 1.48
C TYR A 47 5.86 -17.32 2.02
N GLY A 48 5.78 -18.33 2.88
CA GLY A 48 4.56 -18.71 3.64
C GLY A 48 4.48 -18.07 5.03
N ASP A 49 5.46 -17.26 5.42
CA ASP A 49 5.53 -16.58 6.72
C ASP A 49 5.80 -15.08 6.52
N TYR A 50 4.97 -14.23 7.15
CA TYR A 50 5.07 -12.78 7.00
C TYR A 50 6.38 -12.21 7.57
N TYR A 51 6.81 -12.69 8.74
CA TYR A 51 7.99 -12.16 9.42
C TYR A 51 9.28 -12.53 8.69
N ALA A 52 9.38 -13.75 8.17
CA ALA A 52 10.49 -14.19 7.33
C ALA A 52 10.58 -13.37 6.04
N ALA A 53 9.45 -13.16 5.35
CA ALA A 53 9.40 -12.36 4.13
C ALA A 53 9.77 -10.88 4.39
N TYR A 54 9.23 -10.29 5.47
CA TYR A 54 9.52 -8.92 5.84
C TYR A 54 11.01 -8.72 6.21
N ARG A 55 11.58 -9.66 6.95
CA ARG A 55 13.00 -9.65 7.29
C ARG A 55 13.87 -9.74 6.03
N ALA A 56 13.60 -10.71 5.15
CA ALA A 56 14.32 -10.87 3.90
C ALA A 56 14.24 -9.60 3.04
N ALA A 57 13.05 -9.03 2.86
CA ALA A 57 12.88 -7.79 2.10
C ALA A 57 13.65 -6.59 2.69
N SER A 58 13.66 -6.47 4.01
CA SER A 58 14.41 -5.43 4.73
C SER A 58 15.92 -5.60 4.61
N GLU A 59 16.43 -6.82 4.76
CA GLU A 59 17.86 -7.16 4.64
C GLU A 59 18.37 -7.02 3.20
N GLU A 60 17.57 -7.41 2.22
CA GLU A 60 17.91 -7.33 0.80
C GLU A 60 17.63 -5.95 0.17
N HIS A 61 17.03 -5.03 0.93
CA HIS A 61 16.63 -3.69 0.44
C HIS A 61 15.69 -3.77 -0.77
N ARG A 62 14.68 -4.63 -0.71
CA ARG A 62 13.71 -4.87 -1.79
C ARG A 62 12.29 -4.56 -1.33
N LEU A 63 11.40 -4.29 -2.27
CA LEU A 63 9.98 -4.17 -1.97
C LEU A 63 9.40 -5.56 -1.64
N LEU A 64 8.49 -5.59 -0.66
CA LEU A 64 7.74 -6.78 -0.26
C LEU A 64 6.37 -6.77 -0.93
N LEU A 65 6.07 -7.77 -1.77
CA LEU A 65 4.74 -8.01 -2.31
C LEU A 65 4.04 -9.05 -1.44
N VAL A 66 2.99 -8.63 -0.73
CA VAL A 66 2.12 -9.50 0.05
C VAL A 66 0.84 -9.79 -0.73
N TYR A 67 0.56 -11.06 -0.98
CA TYR A 67 -0.72 -11.53 -1.51
C TYR A 67 -1.54 -12.20 -0.40
N LEU A 68 -2.61 -11.53 0.03
CA LEU A 68 -3.62 -12.14 0.89
C LEU A 68 -4.62 -12.90 0.01
N ALA A 69 -4.46 -14.22 -0.07
CA ALA A 69 -5.29 -15.10 -0.87
C ALA A 69 -6.63 -15.39 -0.16
N PRO A 70 -7.75 -15.54 -0.89
CA PRO A 70 -9.01 -15.98 -0.28
C PRO A 70 -8.84 -17.32 0.46
N SER A 71 -9.43 -17.43 1.67
CA SER A 71 -9.24 -18.58 2.59
C SER A 71 -9.98 -19.86 2.16
N ASP A 72 -10.83 -19.80 1.14
CA ASP A 72 -11.73 -20.88 0.72
C ASP A 72 -11.06 -21.91 -0.24
N GLY A 73 -9.75 -21.85 -0.43
CA GLY A 73 -9.06 -22.67 -1.43
C GLY A 73 -9.53 -22.35 -2.86
N SER A 74 -10.06 -21.14 -3.09
CA SER A 74 -10.76 -20.80 -4.34
C SER A 74 -9.92 -20.97 -5.60
N SER A 75 -10.66 -21.29 -6.66
CA SER A 75 -10.27 -21.18 -8.06
C SER A 75 -9.56 -19.86 -8.39
N THR A 76 -9.83 -18.78 -7.66
CA THR A 76 -9.20 -17.47 -7.83
C THR A 76 -7.69 -17.53 -7.64
N ALA A 77 -7.21 -18.14 -6.56
CA ALA A 77 -5.78 -18.16 -6.28
C ALA A 77 -5.02 -19.05 -7.28
N GLN A 78 -5.62 -20.18 -7.67
CA GLN A 78 -5.12 -21.03 -8.75
C GLN A 78 -5.14 -20.32 -10.11
N SER A 79 -6.17 -19.53 -10.40
CA SER A 79 -6.27 -18.75 -11.64
C SER A 79 -5.20 -17.66 -11.71
N ILE A 80 -4.86 -17.03 -10.57
CA ILE A 80 -3.75 -16.10 -10.48
C ILE A 80 -2.42 -16.83 -10.72
N ASP A 81 -2.20 -17.98 -10.09
CA ASP A 81 -0.98 -18.77 -10.29
C ASP A 81 -0.82 -19.17 -11.77
N ALA A 82 -1.89 -19.64 -12.40
CA ALA A 82 -1.91 -19.97 -13.83
C ALA A 82 -1.66 -18.72 -14.71
N ALA A 83 -2.22 -17.57 -14.34
CA ALA A 83 -2.02 -16.33 -15.06
C ALA A 83 -0.58 -15.79 -14.96
N ILE A 84 0.08 -15.99 -13.81
CA ILE A 84 1.51 -15.70 -13.62
C ILE A 84 2.36 -16.69 -14.43
N ALA A 85 2.07 -17.99 -14.33
CA ALA A 85 2.78 -19.05 -15.05
C ALA A 85 2.76 -18.84 -16.58
N ALA A 86 1.64 -18.35 -17.11
CA ALA A 86 1.48 -18.05 -18.53
C ALA A 86 2.22 -16.78 -19.00
N ARG A 87 2.85 -16.00 -18.10
CA ARG A 87 3.47 -14.70 -18.41
C ARG A 87 4.92 -14.64 -17.91
N PRO A 88 5.90 -15.13 -18.68
CA PRO A 88 7.32 -15.06 -18.30
C PRO A 88 7.81 -13.64 -17.97
N ALA A 89 7.32 -12.62 -18.69
CA ALA A 89 7.66 -11.22 -18.39
C ALA A 89 7.17 -10.78 -16.99
N LEU A 90 6.01 -11.25 -16.55
CA LEU A 90 5.50 -10.98 -15.20
C LEU A 90 6.31 -11.74 -14.14
N GLN A 91 6.72 -12.98 -14.40
CA GLN A 91 7.62 -13.71 -13.52
C GLN A 91 8.95 -12.96 -13.32
N GLN A 92 9.53 -12.43 -14.40
CA GLN A 92 10.75 -11.62 -14.34
C GLN A 92 10.56 -10.31 -13.56
N GLN A 93 9.39 -9.68 -13.65
CA GLN A 93 9.05 -8.53 -12.81
C GLN A 93 8.94 -8.94 -11.34
N LEU A 94 8.19 -10.00 -11.03
CA LEU A 94 8.00 -10.52 -9.68
C LEU A 94 9.32 -10.94 -9.02
N ALA A 95 10.28 -11.45 -9.77
CA ALA A 95 11.62 -11.78 -9.28
C ALA A 95 12.40 -10.58 -8.73
N LYS A 96 11.97 -9.34 -8.96
CA LYS A 96 12.56 -8.13 -8.36
C LYS A 96 12.08 -7.87 -6.92
N PHE A 97 11.03 -8.56 -6.50
CA PHE A 97 10.36 -8.39 -5.20
C PHE A 97 10.57 -9.62 -4.30
N VAL A 98 10.54 -9.39 -2.99
CA VAL A 98 10.31 -10.49 -2.06
C VAL A 98 8.82 -10.77 -2.04
N LEU A 99 8.42 -12.01 -2.27
CA LEU A 99 7.02 -12.40 -2.45
C LEU A 99 6.53 -13.13 -1.20
N CYS A 100 5.42 -12.71 -0.63
CA CYS A 100 4.77 -13.36 0.50
C CYS A 100 3.33 -13.67 0.14
N ARG A 101 2.89 -14.91 0.37
CA ARG A 101 1.48 -15.28 0.15
C ARG A 101 0.95 -16.00 1.38
N LEU A 102 -0.17 -15.48 1.87
CA LEU A 102 -0.82 -15.91 3.08
C LEU A 102 -2.34 -16.01 2.84
N PRO A 103 -3.06 -16.88 3.56
CA PRO A 103 -4.52 -16.83 3.53
C PRO A 103 -5.03 -15.52 4.16
N LEU A 104 -6.23 -15.06 3.76
CA LEU A 104 -6.82 -13.78 4.19
C LEU A 104 -7.07 -13.68 5.70
N ASP A 105 -7.25 -14.82 6.35
CA ASP A 105 -7.42 -14.96 7.79
C ASP A 105 -6.11 -15.20 8.54
N ALA A 106 -4.95 -15.18 7.85
CA ALA A 106 -3.64 -15.30 8.47
C ALA A 106 -3.49 -14.31 9.63
N THR A 107 -3.03 -14.84 10.75
CA THR A 107 -2.72 -14.09 11.95
C THR A 107 -1.22 -13.98 12.13
N ILE A 108 -0.80 -12.86 12.73
CA ILE A 108 0.57 -12.65 13.20
C ILE A 108 0.52 -12.39 14.70
N ASP A 109 1.56 -12.81 15.41
CA ASP A 109 1.71 -12.49 16.83
C ASP A 109 2.17 -11.04 17.00
N VAL A 110 1.41 -10.24 17.74
CA VAL A 110 1.83 -8.90 18.17
C VAL A 110 1.70 -8.83 19.67
N GLU A 111 2.84 -8.77 20.36
CA GLU A 111 2.93 -8.72 21.83
C GLU A 111 2.22 -9.92 22.49
N GLY A 112 2.37 -11.13 21.92
CA GLY A 112 1.75 -12.35 22.42
C GLY A 112 0.27 -12.49 22.06
N GLN A 113 -0.27 -11.60 21.23
CA GLN A 113 -1.66 -11.65 20.76
C GLN A 113 -1.72 -11.92 19.26
N ALA A 114 -2.43 -12.99 18.89
CA ALA A 114 -2.75 -13.26 17.49
C ALA A 114 -3.68 -12.16 16.94
N LYS A 115 -3.20 -11.41 15.95
CA LYS A 115 -3.95 -10.39 15.23
C LYS A 115 -3.98 -10.70 13.75
N ARG A 116 -5.14 -10.54 13.10
CA ARG A 116 -5.27 -10.76 11.65
C ARG A 116 -4.40 -9.77 10.90
N LEU A 117 -3.56 -10.25 9.99
CA LEU A 117 -2.67 -9.40 9.19
C LEU A 117 -3.46 -8.35 8.38
N ALA A 118 -4.63 -8.74 7.85
CA ALA A 118 -5.52 -7.84 7.12
C ALA A 118 -6.06 -6.64 7.95
N SER A 119 -5.96 -6.68 9.29
CA SER A 119 -6.43 -5.58 10.15
C SER A 119 -5.41 -4.46 10.35
N PHE A 120 -4.17 -4.64 9.89
CA PHE A 120 -3.12 -3.62 10.02
C PHE A 120 -3.28 -2.52 8.97
N GLY A 121 -2.83 -1.31 9.30
CA GLY A 121 -2.99 -0.12 8.46
C GLY A 121 -2.44 -0.25 7.03
N ALA A 122 -1.38 -1.05 6.84
CA ALA A 122 -0.81 -1.35 5.52
C ALA A 122 -1.81 -2.04 4.57
N PHE A 123 -2.77 -2.78 5.10
CA PHE A 123 -3.75 -3.55 4.34
C PHE A 123 -5.12 -2.87 4.24
N ARG A 124 -5.27 -1.69 4.84
CA ARG A 124 -6.57 -0.97 4.91
C ARG A 124 -7.24 -0.79 3.56
N GLN A 125 -6.47 -0.54 2.49
CA GLN A 125 -7.03 -0.32 1.15
C GLN A 125 -7.58 -1.60 0.49
N LEU A 126 -7.36 -2.78 1.07
CA LEU A 126 -8.03 -4.00 0.66
C LEU A 126 -9.48 -4.09 1.20
N ASN A 127 -9.89 -3.17 2.07
CA ASN A 127 -11.22 -3.12 2.69
C ASN A 127 -11.62 -4.46 3.37
N GLY A 128 -10.65 -5.12 3.99
CA GLY A 128 -10.83 -6.40 4.69
C GLY A 128 -10.88 -7.64 3.78
N GLY A 129 -10.78 -7.46 2.46
CA GLY A 129 -10.79 -8.55 1.47
C GLY A 129 -9.41 -9.02 1.04
N ALA A 130 -9.40 -10.01 0.15
CA ALA A 130 -8.21 -10.53 -0.51
C ALA A 130 -7.61 -9.52 -1.51
N GLY A 131 -6.31 -9.59 -1.74
CA GLY A 131 -5.62 -8.69 -2.65
C GLY A 131 -4.11 -8.64 -2.47
N PHE A 132 -3.49 -7.76 -3.26
CA PHE A 132 -2.05 -7.53 -3.26
C PHE A 132 -1.72 -6.22 -2.55
N VAL A 133 -0.69 -6.22 -1.72
CA VAL A 133 -0.12 -5.02 -1.10
C VAL A 133 1.38 -5.02 -1.32
N LEU A 134 1.91 -3.88 -1.75
CA LEU A 134 3.35 -3.66 -1.90
C LEU A 134 3.82 -2.76 -0.77
N ILE A 135 4.80 -3.23 0.02
CA ILE A 135 5.40 -2.48 1.12
C ILE A 135 6.82 -2.09 0.71
N ASP A 136 7.18 -0.81 0.90
CA ASP A 136 8.50 -0.34 0.55
C ASP A 136 9.50 -0.65 1.66
N LEU A 137 10.44 -1.55 1.40
CA LEU A 137 11.60 -1.82 2.26
C LEU A 137 12.93 -1.59 1.51
N ALA A 138 12.86 -0.89 0.38
CA ALA A 138 14.02 -0.58 -0.46
C ALA A 138 14.57 0.82 -0.19
N HIS A 139 13.70 1.80 0.07
CA HIS A 139 14.07 3.22 0.08
C HIS A 139 14.19 3.77 1.51
N ARG A 140 15.19 3.34 2.29
CA ARG A 140 15.36 3.63 3.74
C ARG A 140 15.28 5.11 4.16
N ASN A 141 15.62 6.03 3.27
CA ASN A 141 15.61 7.47 3.57
C ASN A 141 14.32 8.16 3.10
N ALA A 142 13.40 7.43 2.48
CA ALA A 142 12.13 7.98 2.01
C ALA A 142 11.06 7.94 3.11
N SER A 143 10.16 8.92 3.11
CA SER A 143 9.03 9.01 4.06
C SER A 143 8.03 7.85 3.93
N TYR A 144 8.10 7.07 2.85
CA TYR A 144 7.24 5.91 2.60
C TYR A 144 7.93 4.57 2.90
N TYR A 145 9.16 4.56 3.43
CA TYR A 145 9.81 3.33 3.91
C TYR A 145 9.01 2.69 5.05
N GLY A 146 8.82 1.37 4.98
CA GLY A 146 8.00 0.59 5.92
C GLY A 146 6.49 0.78 5.72
N HIS A 147 6.05 1.53 4.71
CA HIS A 147 4.63 1.77 4.43
C HIS A 147 4.16 1.01 3.20
N ALA A 148 2.86 0.70 3.15
CA ALA A 148 2.23 0.26 1.92
C ALA A 148 2.30 1.38 0.89
N VAL A 149 2.83 1.06 -0.29
CA VAL A 149 2.98 1.98 -1.44
C VAL A 149 2.12 1.55 -2.62
N THR A 150 1.50 0.38 -2.57
CA THR A 150 0.46 -0.05 -3.53
C THR A 150 -0.49 -1.01 -2.83
N ALA A 151 -1.77 -0.94 -3.18
CA ALA A 151 -2.77 -1.91 -2.73
C ALA A 151 -3.79 -2.14 -3.84
N LEU A 152 -3.96 -3.41 -4.23
CA LEU A 152 -4.87 -3.85 -5.28
C LEU A 152 -5.82 -4.91 -4.69
N PRO A 153 -7.06 -4.54 -4.34
CA PRO A 153 -8.05 -5.54 -3.93
C PRO A 153 -8.35 -6.48 -5.11
N LEU A 154 -8.70 -7.74 -4.82
CA LEU A 154 -9.29 -8.63 -5.82
C LEU A 154 -10.77 -8.30 -6.07
N ALA A 155 -11.44 -7.78 -5.04
CA ALA A 155 -12.81 -7.31 -5.15
C ALA A 155 -12.89 -6.12 -6.12
N SER A 156 -13.90 -6.13 -6.98
CA SER A 156 -14.18 -5.01 -7.87
C SER A 156 -14.76 -3.83 -7.07
N GLY A 157 -14.37 -2.62 -7.48
CA GLY A 157 -14.90 -1.36 -6.95
C GLY A 157 -16.00 -0.79 -7.83
N LYS A 158 -16.28 0.51 -7.69
CA LYS A 158 -17.23 1.20 -8.57
C LYS A 158 -16.71 1.18 -10.02
N TYR A 159 -15.47 1.59 -10.22
CA TYR A 159 -14.77 1.64 -11.51
C TYR A 159 -13.66 0.60 -11.59
N TYR A 160 -13.00 0.32 -10.47
CA TYR A 160 -11.91 -0.64 -10.40
C TYR A 160 -12.39 -2.06 -10.73
N ARG A 161 -11.63 -2.76 -11.58
CA ARG A 161 -11.80 -4.18 -11.88
C ARG A 161 -10.43 -4.85 -11.74
N TRP A 162 -10.38 -5.92 -10.97
CA TRP A 162 -9.16 -6.73 -10.86
C TRP A 162 -8.80 -7.33 -12.22
N SER A 163 -7.51 -7.27 -12.56
CA SER A 163 -6.93 -8.01 -13.67
C SER A 163 -5.47 -8.30 -13.38
N ILE A 164 -4.91 -9.31 -14.04
CA ILE A 164 -3.48 -9.60 -13.92
C ILE A 164 -2.61 -8.47 -14.51
N ASP A 165 -3.12 -7.74 -15.51
CA ASP A 165 -2.45 -6.59 -16.09
C ASP A 165 -2.42 -5.39 -15.11
N ALA A 166 -3.42 -5.27 -14.22
CA ALA A 166 -3.39 -4.30 -13.13
C ALA A 166 -2.22 -4.56 -12.18
N LEU A 167 -1.93 -5.83 -11.85
CA LEU A 167 -0.76 -6.21 -11.07
C LEU A 167 0.53 -5.91 -11.82
N ALA A 168 0.66 -6.34 -13.08
CA ALA A 168 1.84 -6.08 -13.89
C ALA A 168 2.16 -4.59 -13.98
N THR A 169 1.14 -3.76 -14.20
CA THR A 169 1.27 -2.29 -14.25
C THR A 169 1.72 -1.71 -12.91
N ALA A 170 1.19 -2.23 -11.80
CA ALA A 170 1.56 -1.78 -10.46
C ALA A 170 3.01 -2.08 -10.08
N LEU A 171 3.58 -3.19 -10.54
CA LEU A 171 4.96 -3.57 -10.26
C LEU A 171 5.98 -2.65 -10.96
N ASP A 172 5.59 -1.99 -12.06
CA ASP A 172 6.47 -1.14 -12.88
C ASP A 172 6.35 0.37 -12.56
N LEU A 173 5.60 0.73 -11.52
CA LEU A 173 5.45 2.14 -11.13
C LEU A 173 6.74 2.66 -10.49
N PRO A 174 7.05 3.97 -10.63
CA PRO A 174 8.18 4.60 -9.94
C PRO A 174 8.00 4.58 -8.42
N ALA A 175 9.11 4.66 -7.68
CA ALA A 175 9.08 4.78 -6.22
C ALA A 175 8.29 6.04 -5.80
N GLY A 176 7.49 5.93 -4.74
CA GLY A 176 6.60 6.99 -4.30
C GLY A 176 5.60 6.51 -3.25
N THR A 177 4.83 7.44 -2.71
CA THR A 177 3.79 7.13 -1.73
C THR A 177 2.66 6.31 -2.35
N LEU A 178 1.81 5.72 -1.50
CA LEU A 178 0.59 5.04 -1.93
C LEU A 178 -0.28 5.89 -2.86
N THR A 179 -0.45 7.17 -2.55
CA THR A 179 -1.32 8.08 -3.30
C THR A 179 -0.72 8.44 -4.66
N GLN A 180 0.59 8.73 -4.70
CA GLN A 180 1.32 8.99 -5.94
C GLN A 180 1.26 7.79 -6.88
N ARG A 181 1.63 6.60 -6.38
CA ARG A 181 1.63 5.37 -7.17
C ARG A 181 0.23 5.00 -7.65
N THR A 182 -0.80 5.13 -6.81
CA THR A 182 -2.17 4.79 -7.22
C THR A 182 -2.71 5.75 -8.30
N MET A 183 -2.35 7.03 -8.25
CA MET A 183 -2.73 7.97 -9.32
C MET A 183 -2.00 7.66 -10.63
N ILE A 184 -0.69 7.40 -10.60
CA ILE A 184 0.09 6.98 -11.78
C ILE A 184 -0.47 5.67 -12.36
N TRP A 185 -0.81 4.72 -11.50
CA TRP A 185 -1.44 3.46 -11.88
C TRP A 185 -2.75 3.70 -12.63
N ALA A 186 -3.62 4.57 -12.13
CA ALA A 186 -4.90 4.88 -12.78
C ALA A 186 -4.71 5.48 -14.17
N VAL A 187 -3.71 6.35 -14.36
CA VAL A 187 -3.35 6.90 -15.67
C VAL A 187 -2.88 5.79 -16.62
N ARG A 188 -1.96 4.92 -16.17
CA ARG A 188 -1.43 3.81 -16.98
C ARG A 188 -2.47 2.74 -17.33
N MET A 189 -3.47 2.56 -16.48
CA MET A 189 -4.56 1.61 -16.70
C MET A 189 -5.70 2.17 -17.57
N HIS A 190 -5.67 3.46 -17.92
CA HIS A 190 -6.72 4.05 -18.73
C HIS A 190 -6.77 3.41 -20.13
N PRO A 191 -7.95 3.05 -20.68
CA PRO A 191 -8.06 2.32 -21.95
C PRO A 191 -7.40 3.00 -23.15
N GLU A 192 -7.38 4.33 -23.16
CA GLU A 192 -6.76 5.12 -24.25
C GLU A 192 -5.23 5.26 -24.13
N ARG A 193 -4.60 4.67 -23.10
CA ARG A 193 -3.13 4.65 -22.92
C ARG A 193 -2.47 6.04 -23.02
N PRO A 194 -2.88 7.01 -22.18
CA PRO A 194 -2.25 8.33 -22.14
C PRO A 194 -0.75 8.26 -21.86
N GLN A 195 0.03 9.18 -22.44
CA GLN A 195 1.49 9.11 -22.46
C GLN A 195 2.20 9.97 -21.40
N SER A 196 1.46 10.68 -20.54
CA SER A 196 2.05 11.60 -19.55
C SER A 196 2.95 10.94 -18.51
N THR A 197 2.86 9.62 -18.35
CA THR A 197 3.71 8.84 -17.41
C THR A 197 4.90 8.15 -18.09
N GLY A 198 5.15 8.45 -19.39
CA GLY A 198 6.24 7.88 -20.17
C GLY A 198 7.61 8.55 -19.93
N GLY A 199 7.62 9.74 -19.32
CA GLY A 199 8.84 10.47 -18.96
C GLY A 199 9.50 10.01 -17.66
N THR A 200 10.30 10.89 -17.07
CA THR A 200 10.92 10.65 -15.75
C THR A 200 10.02 11.13 -14.62
N PHE A 201 9.76 10.27 -13.63
CA PHE A 201 9.11 10.72 -12.39
C PHE A 201 10.04 11.70 -11.65
N ASN A 202 9.59 12.94 -11.46
CA ASN A 202 10.43 14.00 -10.92
C ASN A 202 10.08 14.33 -9.45
N PRO A 203 11.02 14.23 -8.50
CA PRO A 203 10.75 14.47 -7.08
C PRO A 203 10.25 15.89 -6.75
N SER A 204 10.72 16.92 -7.45
CA SER A 204 10.26 18.31 -7.26
C SER A 204 8.81 18.46 -7.69
N LEU A 205 8.44 17.88 -8.85
CA LEU A 205 7.05 17.83 -9.29
C LEU A 205 6.19 16.99 -8.33
N ALA A 206 6.70 15.88 -7.81
CA ALA A 206 5.98 15.05 -6.84
C ALA A 206 5.69 15.82 -5.54
N GLY A 207 6.66 16.59 -5.05
CA GLY A 207 6.47 17.52 -3.94
C GLY A 207 5.41 18.57 -4.23
N GLY A 208 5.43 19.18 -5.42
CA GLY A 208 4.42 20.14 -5.86
C GLY A 208 3.01 19.56 -5.95
N ALA A 209 2.88 18.37 -6.54
CA ALA A 209 1.61 17.67 -6.68
C ALA A 209 1.04 17.29 -5.31
N ALA A 210 1.89 16.80 -4.39
CA ALA A 210 1.51 16.47 -3.02
C ALA A 210 1.01 17.71 -2.24
N GLN A 211 1.70 18.84 -2.40
CA GLN A 211 1.32 20.11 -1.77
C GLN A 211 -0.01 20.62 -2.30
N GLN A 212 -0.21 20.61 -3.62
CA GLN A 212 -1.47 21.07 -4.23
C GLN A 212 -2.64 20.16 -3.88
N ALA A 213 -2.47 18.83 -3.95
CA ALA A 213 -3.51 17.88 -3.55
C ALA A 213 -3.88 18.05 -2.07
N SER A 214 -2.90 18.27 -1.19
CA SER A 214 -3.13 18.53 0.23
C SER A 214 -3.85 19.85 0.47
N TYR A 215 -3.46 20.91 -0.25
CA TYR A 215 -4.13 22.22 -0.17
C TYR A 215 -5.60 22.10 -0.59
N GLN A 216 -5.87 21.52 -1.78
CA GLN A 216 -7.24 21.32 -2.28
C GLN A 216 -8.09 20.52 -1.28
N ALA A 217 -7.53 19.47 -0.67
CA ALA A 217 -8.20 18.68 0.36
C ALA A 217 -8.45 19.44 1.67
N GLN A 218 -7.56 20.35 2.04
CA GLN A 218 -7.70 21.18 3.24
C GLN A 218 -8.79 22.24 3.06
N VAL A 219 -8.81 22.94 1.91
CA VAL A 219 -9.80 23.98 1.62
C VAL A 219 -11.09 23.41 1.01
N GLN A 220 -11.10 22.12 0.69
CA GLN A 220 -12.22 21.39 0.09
C GLN A 220 -12.69 21.99 -1.24
N GLN A 221 -11.72 22.39 -2.07
CA GLN A 221 -11.98 23.04 -3.35
C GLN A 221 -10.94 22.61 -4.39
N CYS A 222 -11.41 21.98 -5.47
CA CYS A 222 -10.57 21.69 -6.63
C CYS A 222 -10.19 22.97 -7.40
N GLY A 223 -8.95 23.08 -7.85
CA GLY A 223 -8.53 24.19 -8.72
C GLY A 223 -7.01 24.41 -8.81
N HIS A 224 -6.65 25.54 -9.43
CA HIS A 224 -5.29 26.00 -9.71
C HIS A 224 -4.86 27.12 -8.76
N GLN A 225 -5.31 27.07 -7.49
CA GLN A 225 -5.07 28.16 -6.55
C GLN A 225 -3.56 28.40 -6.38
N ASN A 226 -3.17 29.67 -6.45
CA ASN A 226 -1.78 30.13 -6.40
C ASN A 226 -0.88 29.51 -7.50
N PHE A 227 -1.44 29.14 -8.66
CA PHE A 227 -0.65 28.45 -9.68
C PHE A 227 0.55 29.24 -10.17
N GLU A 228 0.41 30.54 -10.38
CA GLU A 228 1.50 31.43 -10.82
C GLU A 228 2.76 31.30 -9.95
N THR A 229 2.61 31.41 -8.62
CA THR A 229 3.75 31.33 -7.70
C THR A 229 4.43 29.97 -7.77
N ARG A 230 3.67 28.86 -7.71
CA ARG A 230 4.31 27.53 -7.78
C ARG A 230 4.76 27.17 -9.20
N PHE A 231 4.19 27.76 -10.25
CA PHE A 231 4.68 27.63 -11.62
C PHE A 231 6.13 28.12 -11.69
N HIS A 232 6.44 29.31 -11.17
CA HIS A 232 7.83 29.82 -11.16
C HIS A 232 8.76 28.94 -10.33
N GLN A 233 8.32 28.50 -9.16
CA GLN A 233 9.12 27.62 -8.29
C GLN A 233 9.42 26.26 -8.92
N LEU A 234 8.39 25.60 -9.45
CA LEU A 234 8.52 24.28 -10.08
C LEU A 234 9.29 24.38 -11.39
N SER A 235 9.06 25.43 -12.19
CA SER A 235 9.79 25.63 -13.44
C SER A 235 11.28 25.87 -13.20
N ALA A 236 11.64 26.62 -12.16
CA ALA A 236 13.03 26.79 -11.74
C ALA A 236 13.65 25.47 -11.26
N ALA A 237 12.89 24.65 -10.52
CA ALA A 237 13.37 23.37 -9.99
C ALA A 237 13.56 22.30 -11.07
N VAL A 238 12.80 22.35 -12.17
CA VAL A 238 12.84 21.35 -13.25
C VAL A 238 13.57 21.85 -14.50
N GLY A 239 13.79 23.16 -14.62
CA GLY A 239 14.49 23.80 -15.73
C GLY A 239 13.64 23.99 -16.99
N SER A 240 12.31 23.87 -16.89
CA SER A 240 11.37 24.16 -17.98
C SER A 240 9.97 24.48 -17.47
N GLY A 241 9.10 24.99 -18.34
CA GLY A 241 7.73 25.33 -17.99
C GLY A 241 6.92 24.12 -17.52
N VAL A 242 6.09 24.33 -16.50
CA VAL A 242 5.25 23.29 -15.90
C VAL A 242 3.78 23.50 -16.25
N THR A 243 3.06 22.41 -16.51
CA THR A 243 1.59 22.41 -16.65
C THR A 243 0.95 21.60 -15.52
N GLU A 244 -0.29 21.96 -15.16
CA GLU A 244 -1.04 21.35 -14.06
C GLU A 244 -2.43 20.91 -14.51
N VAL A 245 -2.85 19.74 -14.01
CA VAL A 245 -4.23 19.28 -14.08
C VAL A 245 -4.72 18.96 -12.68
N CYS A 246 -5.95 19.37 -12.37
CA CYS A 246 -6.59 19.11 -11.09
C CYS A 246 -7.95 18.46 -11.33
N ALA A 247 -8.34 17.55 -10.44
CA ALA A 247 -9.68 16.97 -10.41
C ALA A 247 -10.06 16.62 -8.98
N GLU A 248 -11.34 16.46 -8.73
CA GLU A 248 -11.87 15.87 -7.51
C GLU A 248 -12.72 14.65 -7.83
N SER A 249 -12.79 13.72 -6.89
CA SER A 249 -13.58 12.51 -6.99
C SER A 249 -15.02 12.74 -6.49
N TRP A 250 -15.93 11.80 -6.76
CA TRP A 250 -17.20 11.79 -6.03
C TRP A 250 -17.02 11.41 -4.55
N PRO A 251 -17.95 11.82 -3.65
CA PRO A 251 -17.96 11.38 -2.26
C PRO A 251 -18.05 9.84 -2.11
N ASN A 252 -17.61 9.33 -0.96
CA ASN A 252 -17.74 7.92 -0.55
C ASN A 252 -17.03 6.91 -1.46
N GLN A 253 -15.92 7.31 -2.07
CA GLN A 253 -15.06 6.42 -2.86
C GLN A 253 -13.80 6.04 -2.09
N ASN A 254 -13.32 4.81 -2.34
CA ASN A 254 -12.00 4.37 -1.91
C ASN A 254 -10.91 5.02 -2.79
N LEU A 255 -9.65 4.92 -2.37
CA LEU A 255 -8.53 5.55 -3.07
C LEU A 255 -8.44 5.15 -4.56
N ILE A 256 -8.55 3.86 -4.89
CA ILE A 256 -8.33 3.38 -6.25
C ILE A 256 -9.45 3.81 -7.19
N ASP A 257 -10.71 3.75 -6.74
CA ASP A 257 -11.86 4.26 -7.48
C ASP A 257 -11.75 5.78 -7.68
N SER A 258 -11.33 6.52 -6.66
CA SER A 258 -11.14 7.98 -6.77
C SER A 258 -10.05 8.38 -7.76
N CYS A 259 -8.95 7.63 -7.84
CA CYS A 259 -7.93 7.87 -8.86
C CYS A 259 -8.48 7.63 -10.28
N LEU A 260 -9.20 6.53 -10.49
CA LEU A 260 -9.83 6.22 -11.79
C LEU A 260 -10.85 7.30 -12.18
N ASP A 261 -11.64 7.79 -11.23
CA ASP A 261 -12.62 8.87 -11.41
C ASP A 261 -11.96 10.20 -11.80
N CYS A 262 -10.84 10.55 -11.16
CA CYS A 262 -10.06 11.74 -11.50
C CYS A 262 -9.54 11.67 -12.94
N VAL A 263 -8.99 10.53 -13.35
CA VAL A 263 -8.48 10.33 -14.73
C VAL A 263 -9.62 10.40 -15.75
N ALA A 264 -10.77 9.77 -15.46
CA ALA A 264 -11.96 9.88 -16.29
C ALA A 264 -12.46 11.33 -16.40
N SER A 265 -12.41 12.10 -15.31
CA SER A 265 -12.78 13.52 -15.29
C SER A 265 -11.84 14.36 -16.15
N TRP A 266 -10.53 14.13 -16.09
CA TRP A 266 -9.57 14.77 -16.99
C TRP A 266 -9.84 14.41 -18.45
N ARG A 267 -10.19 13.16 -18.73
CA ARG A 267 -10.52 12.71 -20.08
C ARG A 267 -11.72 13.44 -20.69
N HIS A 268 -12.67 13.88 -19.88
CA HIS A 268 -13.83 14.64 -20.36
C HIS A 268 -13.57 16.14 -20.59
N SER A 269 -12.37 16.64 -20.29
CA SER A 269 -11.95 18.02 -20.55
C SER A 269 -10.83 18.04 -21.59
N SER A 270 -11.04 18.67 -22.74
CA SER A 270 -10.00 18.76 -23.78
C SER A 270 -8.71 19.44 -23.28
N GLY A 271 -8.84 20.46 -22.43
CA GLY A 271 -7.71 21.15 -21.81
C GLY A 271 -6.89 20.22 -20.90
N HIS A 272 -7.55 19.50 -19.99
CA HIS A 272 -6.86 18.54 -19.11
C HIS A 272 -6.31 17.36 -19.89
N TRP A 273 -7.08 16.82 -20.84
CA TRP A 273 -6.66 15.67 -21.62
C TRP A 273 -5.48 15.97 -22.53
N ASN A 274 -5.31 17.20 -23.02
CA ASN A 274 -4.10 17.58 -23.76
C ASN A 274 -2.83 17.44 -22.88
N GLY A 275 -2.89 17.74 -21.58
CA GLY A 275 -1.78 17.47 -20.66
C GLY A 275 -1.62 15.96 -20.37
N VAL A 276 -2.70 15.26 -20.05
CA VAL A 276 -2.60 13.84 -19.66
C VAL A 276 -2.23 12.92 -20.84
N SER A 277 -2.73 13.17 -22.05
CA SER A 277 -2.57 12.25 -23.18
C SER A 277 -1.20 12.32 -23.85
N ARG A 278 -0.45 13.41 -23.68
CA ARG A 278 0.80 13.68 -24.42
C ARG A 278 2.02 13.17 -23.67
N PRO A 279 3.12 12.86 -24.38
CA PRO A 279 4.38 12.54 -23.73
C PRO A 279 4.96 13.80 -23.08
N HIS A 280 5.62 13.60 -21.93
CA HIS A 280 6.33 14.65 -21.20
C HIS A 280 7.73 14.17 -20.81
N ARG A 281 8.70 15.09 -20.70
CA ARG A 281 10.06 14.76 -20.24
C ARG A 281 10.06 14.36 -18.77
N ALA A 282 9.29 15.08 -17.96
CA ALA A 282 9.14 14.84 -16.53
C ALA A 282 7.67 14.93 -16.10
N PHE A 283 7.30 14.11 -15.12
CA PHE A 283 5.94 14.08 -14.60
C PHE A 283 5.90 13.81 -13.10
N ALA A 284 4.79 14.15 -12.47
CA ALA A 284 4.39 13.59 -11.19
C ALA A 284 2.87 13.69 -10.98
N TYR A 285 2.36 12.89 -10.06
CA TYR A 285 0.97 12.87 -9.67
C TYR A 285 0.85 12.65 -8.16
N ASP A 286 -0.20 13.19 -7.54
CA ASP A 286 -0.61 12.85 -6.18
C ASP A 286 -2.13 13.04 -6.01
N ILE A 287 -2.68 12.49 -4.91
CA ILE A 287 -4.07 12.66 -4.54
C ILE A 287 -4.22 12.71 -3.01
N ARG A 288 -5.15 13.51 -2.50
CA ARG A 288 -5.42 13.61 -1.06
C ARG A 288 -6.91 13.65 -0.74
N GLN A 289 -7.33 12.87 0.26
CA GLN A 289 -8.69 12.94 0.79
C GLN A 289 -8.87 14.14 1.71
N GLY A 290 -9.87 14.96 1.42
CA GLY A 290 -10.36 16.02 2.30
C GLY A 290 -11.29 15.48 3.39
N ARG A 291 -11.58 16.33 4.38
CA ARG A 291 -12.48 15.96 5.51
C ARG A 291 -13.93 15.71 5.09
N ASN A 292 -14.31 16.14 3.88
CA ASN A 292 -15.62 15.91 3.28
C ASN A 292 -15.71 14.54 2.56
N GLY A 293 -14.69 13.69 2.67
CA GLY A 293 -14.67 12.36 2.06
C GLY A 293 -14.39 12.36 0.56
N ILE A 294 -14.17 13.53 -0.05
CA ILE A 294 -13.78 13.71 -1.45
C ILE A 294 -12.25 13.65 -1.58
N TRP A 295 -11.76 13.07 -2.67
CA TRP A 295 -10.34 13.05 -2.99
C TRP A 295 -10.00 14.09 -4.06
N TYR A 296 -8.88 14.77 -3.91
CA TYR A 296 -8.41 15.84 -4.81
C TYR A 296 -7.09 15.41 -5.43
N GLY A 297 -7.10 15.22 -6.75
CA GLY A 297 -5.97 14.78 -7.54
C GLY A 297 -5.27 15.94 -8.24
N THR A 298 -3.94 15.84 -8.33
CA THR A 298 -3.10 16.77 -9.08
C THR A 298 -2.12 16.00 -9.95
N GLY A 299 -1.99 16.40 -11.21
CA GLY A 299 -0.91 16.00 -12.11
C GLY A 299 -0.08 17.20 -12.52
N LEU A 300 1.24 17.04 -12.57
CA LEU A 300 2.19 18.06 -13.01
C LEU A 300 3.12 17.51 -14.08
N PHE A 301 3.38 18.30 -15.12
CA PHE A 301 4.16 17.88 -16.28
C PHE A 301 5.16 18.96 -16.72
N ALA A 302 6.32 18.55 -17.20
CA ALA A 302 7.35 19.44 -17.74
C ALA A 302 8.05 18.81 -18.95
N ASP A 303 8.35 19.65 -19.95
CA ASP A 303 8.94 19.25 -21.24
C ASP A 303 10.40 19.69 -21.42
#